data_AF-A0A1F8FLG2-F1
#
_entry.id   AF-A0A1F8FLG2-F1
#
_cell.length_a   1.000
_cell.length_b   1.000
_cell.length_c   1.000
_cell.angle_alpha   90.00
_cell.angle_beta   90.00
_cell.angle_gamma   90.00
#
_symmetry.space_group_name_H-M   'P 1'
#
loop_
_entity.id
_entity.type
_entity.pdbx_description
1 polymer ?
#
loop_
_entity_poly.entity_id
_entity_poly.type
_entity_poly.pdbx_seq_one_letter_code
_entity_poly.pdbx_strand_id
1 'polypeptide(L)'
;MNLLSLKTFWVFTPTIQVILIAILFIAIVLTQFKEYKKTGKMYKYYPVRVSLFFAPIYEEIIFRGLILAGLMTIYSITTAIIISSILFGIWHLKNIFYLPKNQVIYQMLYTGLIFGPIAAYITVISGAIWIAVIIHQLNNLLAPYSQKLIKKK
;
A
#
# COMPACT_ATOMS: atom_id res chain seq x y z
N MET A 1 7.22 -18.81 -10.57
CA MET A 1 7.08 -17.38 -10.91
C MET A 1 7.99 -16.60 -9.96
N ASN A 2 9.04 -15.94 -10.46
CA ASN A 2 10.04 -15.27 -9.61
C ASN A 2 9.63 -13.81 -9.36
N LEU A 3 8.54 -13.61 -8.60
CA LEU A 3 8.19 -12.28 -8.10
C LEU A 3 9.22 -11.89 -7.03
N LEU A 4 10.05 -10.88 -7.34
CA LEU A 4 11.02 -10.27 -6.41
C LEU A 4 11.69 -11.28 -5.47
N SER A 5 12.44 -12.24 -6.03
CA SER A 5 13.16 -13.21 -5.20
C SER A 5 14.26 -12.49 -4.41
N LEU A 6 13.96 -12.09 -3.17
CA LEU A 6 14.98 -11.63 -2.25
C LEU A 6 15.98 -12.76 -2.09
N LYS A 7 17.22 -12.52 -2.50
CA LYS A 7 18.30 -13.49 -2.33
C LYS A 7 18.91 -13.27 -0.96
N THR A 8 19.29 -14.36 -0.30
CA THR A 8 20.16 -14.29 0.86
C THR A 8 21.45 -13.57 0.46
N PHE A 9 21.79 -12.51 1.18
CA PHE A 9 23.05 -11.80 1.02
C PHE A 9 23.75 -11.76 2.38
N TRP A 10 24.77 -12.60 2.55
CA TRP A 10 25.49 -12.74 3.82
C TRP A 10 24.52 -13.09 4.98
N VAL A 11 24.48 -12.33 6.08
CA VAL A 11 23.53 -12.55 7.19
C VAL A 11 22.12 -12.02 6.90
N PHE A 12 21.91 -11.26 5.82
CA PHE A 12 20.60 -10.72 5.46
C PHE A 12 19.80 -11.80 4.73
N THR A 13 19.11 -12.64 5.51
CA THR A 13 18.07 -13.51 4.97
C THR A 13 16.92 -12.67 4.40
N PRO A 14 16.13 -13.19 3.46
CA PRO A 14 14.93 -12.51 2.96
C PRO A 14 14.02 -11.99 4.08
N THR A 15 13.86 -12.77 5.15
CA THR A 15 13.10 -12.38 6.34
C THR A 15 13.71 -11.15 7.03
N ILE A 16 15.03 -11.13 7.24
CA ILE A 16 15.72 -9.99 7.85
C ILE A 16 15.62 -8.76 6.95
N GLN A 17 15.75 -8.92 5.63
CA GLN A 17 15.58 -7.83 4.67
C GLN A 17 14.17 -7.22 4.76
N VAL A 18 13.13 -8.06 4.84
CA VAL A 18 11.73 -7.62 5.02
C VAL A 18 11.55 -6.89 6.35
N ILE A 19 12.10 -7.41 7.46
CA ILE A 19 12.04 -6.76 8.78
C ILE A 19 12.71 -5.38 8.74
N LEU A 20 13.90 -5.27 8.14
CA LEU A 20 14.62 -4.01 8.04
C LEU A 20 13.88 -2.98 7.17
N ILE A 21 13.34 -3.41 6.03
CA ILE A 21 12.50 -2.56 5.17
C ILE A 21 11.28 -2.07 5.94
N ALA A 22 10.63 -2.94 6.71
CA ALA A 22 9.47 -2.57 7.53
C ALA A 22 9.83 -1.55 8.62
N ILE A 23 10.96 -1.73 9.32
CA ILE A 23 11.44 -0.79 10.36
C ILE A 23 11.74 0.59 9.74
N LEU A 24 12.51 0.62 8.64
CA LEU A 24 12.85 1.87 7.95
C LEU A 24 11.61 2.59 7.46
N PHE A 25 10.66 1.84 6.91
CA PHE A 25 9.39 2.38 6.45
C PHE A 25 8.56 2.99 7.58
N ILE A 26 8.42 2.29 8.71
CA ILE A 26 7.73 2.82 9.90
C ILE A 26 8.41 4.11 10.38
N ALA A 27 9.74 4.14 10.43
CA ALA A 27 10.50 5.33 10.81
C ALA A 27 10.23 6.51 9.84
N ILE A 28 10.22 6.27 8.53
CA ILE A 28 9.90 7.29 7.52
C ILE A 28 8.47 7.80 7.71
N VAL A 29 7.48 6.91 7.89
CA VAL A 29 6.08 7.29 8.09
C VAL A 29 5.92 8.14 9.35
N LEU A 30 6.51 7.74 10.47
CA LEU A 30 6.44 8.47 11.74
C LEU A 30 7.12 9.85 11.66
N THR A 31 8.30 9.92 11.03
CA THR A 31 9.02 11.19 10.87
C THR A 31 8.28 12.14 9.92
N GLN A 32 7.74 11.63 8.81
CA GLN A 32 6.93 12.41 7.89
C GLN A 32 5.62 12.89 8.51
N PHE A 33 4.95 12.05 9.30
CA PHE A 33 3.73 12.44 9.99
C PHE A 33 3.97 13.60 10.98
N LYS A 34 5.06 13.52 11.76
CA LYS A 34 5.48 14.60 12.66
C LYS A 34 5.75 15.90 11.90
N GLU A 35 6.49 15.83 10.79
CA GLU A 35 6.82 17.00 9.97
C GLU A 35 5.57 17.63 9.33
N TYR A 36 4.66 16.79 8.81
CA TYR A 36 3.39 17.25 8.26
C TYR A 36 2.53 17.97 9.29
N LYS A 37 2.43 17.43 10.52
CA LYS A 37 1.69 18.10 11.61
C LYS A 37 2.26 19.48 11.95
N LYS A 38 3.58 19.65 11.81
CA LYS A 38 4.27 20.91 12.12
C LYS A 38 4.18 21.94 10.99
N THR A 39 4.25 21.50 9.74
CA THR A 39 4.50 22.39 8.59
C THR A 39 3.39 22.38 7.54
N GLY A 40 2.48 21.40 7.58
CA GLY A 40 1.52 21.12 6.51
C GLY A 40 2.16 20.58 5.22
N LYS A 41 3.47 20.28 5.23
CA LYS A 41 4.24 19.81 4.07
C LYS A 41 4.83 18.43 4.33
N MET A 42 5.02 17.66 3.25
CA MET A 42 5.74 16.38 3.26
C MET A 42 7.20 16.63 2.86
N TYR A 43 8.13 15.88 3.43
CA TYR A 43 9.57 15.94 3.14
C TYR A 43 10.13 17.37 3.14
N LYS A 44 9.73 18.17 4.12
CA LYS A 44 10.12 19.59 4.34
C LYS A 44 9.69 20.58 3.25
N TYR A 45 9.48 20.14 2.00
CA TYR A 45 9.27 21.02 0.83
C TYR A 45 8.10 20.63 -0.08
N TYR A 46 7.61 19.39 -0.02
CA TYR A 46 6.68 18.85 -1.02
C TYR A 46 5.21 18.92 -0.55
N PRO A 47 4.27 19.26 -1.45
CA PRO A 47 2.85 19.21 -1.14
C PRO A 47 2.38 17.76 -0.97
N VAL A 48 1.33 17.53 -0.18
CA VAL A 48 0.71 16.21 0.06
C VAL A 48 0.37 15.48 -1.24
N ARG A 49 0.11 16.22 -2.34
CA ARG A 49 -0.15 15.66 -3.68
C ARG A 49 1.01 14.82 -4.22
N VAL A 50 2.24 15.04 -3.77
CA VAL A 50 3.39 14.18 -4.12
C VAL A 50 3.21 12.77 -3.54
N SER A 51 2.54 12.64 -2.39
CA SER A 51 2.15 11.33 -1.86
C SER A 51 1.23 10.56 -2.79
N LEU A 52 0.45 11.22 -3.67
CA LEU A 52 -0.41 10.51 -4.60
C LEU A 52 0.41 9.63 -5.55
N PHE A 53 1.63 10.04 -5.89
CA PHE A 53 2.51 9.33 -6.84
C PHE A 53 3.41 8.30 -6.18
N PHE A 54 3.98 8.64 -5.02
CA PHE A 54 4.90 7.72 -4.34
C PHE A 54 4.20 6.67 -3.48
N ALA A 55 3.00 6.97 -2.96
CA ALA A 55 2.26 6.01 -2.14
C ALA A 55 1.92 4.70 -2.85
N PRO A 56 1.34 4.73 -4.06
CA PRO A 56 1.07 3.52 -4.81
C PRO A 56 2.28 2.61 -4.97
N ILE A 57 3.46 3.18 -5.24
CA ILE A 57 4.69 2.41 -5.48
C ILE A 57 5.08 1.63 -4.23
N TYR A 58 5.27 2.30 -3.09
CA TYR A 58 5.72 1.59 -1.89
C TYR A 58 4.63 0.67 -1.33
N GLU A 59 3.34 1.01 -1.47
CA GLU A 59 2.25 0.15 -1.04
C GLU A 59 2.21 -1.14 -1.85
N GLU A 60 2.31 -1.07 -3.19
CA GLU A 60 2.36 -2.29 -4.01
C GLU A 60 3.63 -3.11 -3.77
N ILE A 61 4.80 -2.49 -3.53
CA ILE A 61 6.01 -3.23 -3.14
C ILE A 61 5.76 -4.04 -1.86
N ILE A 62 5.17 -3.43 -0.83
CA ILE A 62 4.93 -4.09 0.45
C ILE A 62 3.87 -5.18 0.30
N PHE A 63 2.68 -4.84 -0.22
CA PHE A 63 1.55 -5.76 -0.21
C PHE A 63 1.66 -6.82 -1.31
N ARG A 64 2.08 -6.46 -2.52
CA ARG A 64 2.10 -7.37 -3.68
C ARG A 64 3.48 -7.97 -3.89
N GLY A 65 4.53 -7.19 -3.67
CA GLY A 65 5.90 -7.64 -3.80
C GLY A 65 6.38 -8.53 -2.64
N LEU A 66 6.13 -8.12 -1.39
CA LEU A 66 6.65 -8.83 -0.21
C LEU A 66 5.61 -9.75 0.43
N ILE A 67 4.46 -9.21 0.84
CA ILE A 67 3.44 -9.95 1.60
C ILE A 67 2.79 -11.02 0.73
N LEU A 68 2.22 -10.67 -0.41
CA LEU A 68 1.57 -11.63 -1.32
C LEU A 68 2.56 -12.70 -1.80
N ALA A 69 3.75 -12.30 -2.25
CA ALA A 69 4.76 -13.24 -2.72
C ALA A 69 5.19 -14.21 -1.61
N GLY A 70 5.40 -13.72 -0.38
CA GLY A 70 5.73 -14.55 0.77
C GLY A 70 4.57 -15.49 1.17
N LEU A 71 3.33 -15.00 1.18
CA LEU A 71 2.16 -15.83 1.48
C LEU A 71 1.97 -16.96 0.46
N MET A 72 2.26 -16.71 -0.82
CA MET A 72 2.19 -17.72 -1.88
C MET A 72 3.21 -18.86 -1.74
N THR A 73 4.25 -18.71 -0.90
CA THR A 73 5.19 -19.82 -0.64
C THR A 73 4.70 -20.79 0.43
N ILE A 74 3.68 -20.42 1.21
CA ILE A 74 3.18 -21.20 2.36
C ILE A 74 1.67 -21.46 2.32
N TYR A 75 0.91 -20.72 1.51
CA TYR A 75 -0.55 -20.85 1.37
C TYR A 75 -0.96 -20.97 -0.11
N SER A 76 -2.22 -21.37 -0.34
CA SER A 76 -2.83 -21.31 -1.67
C SER A 76 -2.86 -19.87 -2.20
N ILE A 77 -2.84 -19.71 -3.53
CA ILE A 77 -2.93 -18.40 -4.19
C ILE A 77 -4.15 -17.62 -3.69
N THR A 78 -5.32 -18.27 -3.60
CA THR A 78 -6.55 -17.66 -3.13
C THR A 78 -6.42 -17.14 -1.70
N THR A 79 -5.87 -17.96 -0.80
CA THR A 79 -5.64 -17.57 0.60
C THR A 79 -4.65 -16.40 0.69
N ALA A 80 -3.57 -16.44 -0.08
CA ALA A 80 -2.56 -15.37 -0.13
C ALA A 80 -3.17 -14.04 -0.61
N ILE A 81 -4.00 -14.07 -1.65
CA ILE A 81 -4.74 -12.91 -2.15
C ILE A 81 -5.65 -12.34 -1.06
N ILE A 82 -6.45 -13.18 -0.39
CA ILE A 82 -7.39 -12.74 0.65
C ILE A 82 -6.63 -12.06 1.80
N ILE A 83 -5.61 -12.72 2.35
CA ILE A 83 -4.85 -12.19 3.49
C ILE A 83 -4.14 -10.89 3.11
N SER A 84 -3.43 -10.86 1.97
CA SER A 84 -2.75 -9.65 1.50
C SER A 84 -3.72 -8.49 1.29
N SER A 85 -4.92 -8.76 0.81
CA SER A 85 -5.94 -7.73 0.56
C SER A 85 -6.52 -7.17 1.85
N ILE A 86 -6.83 -8.03 2.82
CA ILE A 86 -7.32 -7.60 4.14
C ILE A 86 -6.27 -6.73 4.84
N LEU A 87 -4.99 -7.14 4.81
CA LEU A 87 -3.89 -6.34 5.38
C LEU A 87 -3.76 -4.98 4.69
N PHE A 88 -3.94 -4.92 3.37
CA PHE A 88 -3.96 -3.67 2.62
C PHE A 88 -5.15 -2.77 3.00
N GLY A 89 -6.32 -3.35 3.27
CA GLY A 89 -7.46 -2.63 3.84
C GLY A 89 -7.14 -2.02 5.21
N ILE A 90 -6.61 -2.82 6.14
CA ILE A 90 -6.26 -2.41 7.51
C ILE A 90 -5.20 -1.29 7.52
N TRP A 91 -4.26 -1.32 6.57
CA TRP A 91 -3.22 -0.30 6.41
C TRP A 91 -3.76 1.13 6.32
N HIS A 92 -4.99 1.31 5.84
CA HIS A 92 -5.63 2.62 5.71
C HIS A 92 -6.18 3.18 7.04
N LEU A 93 -6.19 2.40 8.12
CA LEU A 93 -6.58 2.89 9.46
C LEU A 93 -5.68 4.04 9.94
N LYS A 94 -4.43 4.12 9.47
CA LYS A 94 -3.51 5.24 9.73
C LYS A 94 -4.11 6.61 9.35
N ASN A 95 -5.11 6.62 8.47
CA ASN A 95 -5.76 7.84 7.99
C ASN A 95 -6.73 8.44 9.02
N ILE A 96 -7.04 7.72 10.11
CA ILE A 96 -7.94 8.18 11.19
C ILE A 96 -7.47 9.47 11.87
N PHE A 97 -6.17 9.76 11.82
CA PHE A 97 -5.62 10.97 12.43
C PHE A 97 -5.91 12.26 11.63
N TYR A 98 -6.42 12.15 10.39
CA TYR A 98 -6.63 13.28 9.50
C TYR A 98 -7.87 13.18 8.58
N LEU A 99 -8.58 12.06 8.58
CA LEU A 99 -9.84 11.88 7.87
C LEU A 99 -11.01 11.57 8.82
N PRO A 100 -12.25 11.97 8.46
CA PRO A 100 -13.46 11.55 9.16
C PRO A 100 -13.62 10.02 9.22
N LYS A 101 -14.14 9.50 10.34
CA LYS A 101 -14.29 8.04 10.59
C LYS A 101 -14.99 7.29 9.46
N ASN A 102 -16.07 7.85 8.92
CA ASN A 102 -16.82 7.26 7.81
C ASN A 102 -15.98 7.10 6.53
N GLN A 103 -15.10 8.07 6.22
CA GLN A 103 -14.20 7.99 5.08
C GLN A 103 -13.11 6.95 5.28
N VAL A 104 -12.59 6.81 6.51
CA VAL A 104 -11.61 5.78 6.85
C VAL A 104 -12.22 4.39 6.69
N ILE A 105 -13.42 4.17 7.23
CA ILE A 105 -14.14 2.89 7.09
C ILE A 105 -14.38 2.57 5.61
N TYR A 106 -14.87 3.56 4.83
CA TYR A 106 -15.06 3.38 3.39
C TYR A 106 -13.75 3.00 2.69
N GLN A 107 -12.64 3.70 2.97
CA GLN A 107 -11.34 3.39 2.38
C GLN A 107 -10.88 1.98 2.75
N MET A 108 -10.98 1.58 4.02
CA MET A 108 -10.58 0.24 4.47
C MET A 108 -11.38 -0.86 3.77
N LEU A 109 -12.71 -0.70 3.66
CA LEU A 109 -13.57 -1.68 3.01
C LEU A 109 -13.31 -1.73 1.49
N TYR A 110 -13.24 -0.58 0.83
CA TYR A 110 -12.98 -0.50 -0.60
C TYR A 110 -11.61 -1.11 -0.96
N THR A 111 -10.57 -0.70 -0.23
CA THR A 111 -9.21 -1.18 -0.49
C THR A 111 -9.03 -2.63 -0.08
N GLY A 112 -9.67 -3.10 0.99
CA GLY A 112 -9.55 -4.48 1.45
C GLY A 112 -10.36 -5.50 0.64
N LEU A 113 -11.56 -5.12 0.18
CA LEU A 113 -12.51 -6.06 -0.43
C LEU A 113 -12.61 -5.94 -1.95
N ILE A 114 -12.22 -4.80 -2.54
CA ILE A 114 -12.38 -4.55 -3.98
C ILE A 114 -11.02 -4.33 -4.64
N PHE A 115 -10.35 -3.22 -4.30
CA PHE A 115 -9.07 -2.88 -4.94
C PHE A 115 -7.98 -3.90 -4.60
N GLY A 116 -7.94 -4.30 -3.32
CA GLY A 116 -7.04 -5.29 -2.74
C GLY A 116 -6.91 -6.55 -3.59
N PRO A 117 -8.02 -7.29 -3.74
CA PRO A 117 -8.07 -8.53 -4.51
C PRO A 117 -7.75 -8.33 -5.99
N ILE A 118 -8.23 -7.25 -6.62
CA ILE A 118 -7.96 -6.95 -8.03
C ILE A 118 -6.46 -6.77 -8.27
N ALA A 119 -5.81 -5.91 -7.50
CA ALA A 119 -4.38 -5.66 -7.65
C ALA A 119 -3.52 -6.90 -7.32
N ALA A 120 -3.94 -7.69 -6.31
CA ALA A 120 -3.28 -8.95 -5.99
C ALA A 120 -3.43 -9.98 -7.14
N TYR A 121 -4.64 -10.16 -7.67
CA TYR A 121 -4.91 -11.06 -8.79
C TYR A 121 -4.12 -10.66 -10.04
N ILE A 122 -4.12 -9.37 -10.40
CA ILE A 122 -3.34 -8.84 -11.53
C ILE A 122 -1.84 -9.11 -11.34
N THR A 123 -1.32 -8.94 -10.12
CA THR A 123 0.09 -9.25 -9.82
C THR A 123 0.38 -10.74 -10.02
N VAL A 124 -0.52 -11.61 -9.58
CA VAL A 124 -0.37 -13.06 -9.76
C VAL A 124 -0.36 -13.46 -11.24
N ILE A 125 -1.28 -12.95 -12.05
CA ILE A 125 -1.35 -13.36 -13.46
C ILE A 125 -0.24 -12.73 -14.31
N SER A 126 0.20 -11.51 -13.98
CA SER A 126 1.22 -10.79 -14.74
C SER A 126 2.65 -11.10 -14.31
N GLY A 127 2.84 -11.62 -13.09
CA GLY A 127 4.16 -11.80 -12.50
C GLY A 127 4.87 -10.48 -12.14
N ALA A 128 4.17 -9.34 -12.18
CA ALA A 128 4.77 -8.02 -11.99
C ALA A 128 3.87 -7.08 -11.16
N ILE A 129 4.47 -6.32 -10.25
CA ILE A 129 3.74 -5.33 -9.43
C ILE A 129 3.37 -4.06 -10.22
N TRP A 130 4.06 -3.78 -11.33
CA TRP A 130 3.95 -2.48 -12.02
C TRP A 130 2.56 -2.22 -12.61
N ILE A 131 1.85 -3.25 -13.05
CA ILE A 131 0.47 -3.08 -13.53
C ILE A 131 -0.44 -2.66 -12.37
N ALA A 132 -0.29 -3.30 -11.19
CA ALA A 132 -1.00 -2.89 -9.99
C ALA A 132 -0.63 -1.47 -9.55
N VAL A 133 0.65 -1.07 -9.63
CA VAL A 133 1.11 0.30 -9.34
C VAL A 133 0.42 1.32 -10.22
N ILE A 134 0.35 1.08 -11.54
CA ILE A 134 -0.28 2.00 -12.49
C ILE A 134 -1.78 2.12 -12.20
N ILE A 135 -2.47 1.01 -11.97
CA ILE A 135 -3.91 1.02 -11.66
C ILE A 135 -4.18 1.73 -10.32
N HIS A 136 -3.33 1.51 -9.31
CA HIS A 136 -3.41 2.21 -8.03
C HIS A 136 -3.18 3.72 -8.21
N GLN A 137 -2.20 4.10 -9.02
CA GLN A 137 -1.92 5.49 -9.34
C GLN A 137 -3.15 6.19 -9.94
N LEU A 138 -3.78 5.56 -10.92
CA LEU A 138 -5.01 6.06 -11.55
C LEU A 138 -6.16 6.15 -10.55
N ASN A 139 -6.35 5.14 -9.71
CA ASN A 139 -7.36 5.15 -8.66
C ASN A 139 -7.20 6.34 -7.70
N ASN A 140 -5.96 6.61 -7.26
CA ASN A 140 -5.67 7.75 -6.39
C ASN A 140 -5.88 9.11 -7.06
N LEU A 141 -5.66 9.21 -8.38
CA LEU A 141 -5.96 10.43 -9.13
C LEU A 141 -7.46 10.68 -9.28
N LEU A 142 -8.28 9.62 -9.38
CA LEU A 142 -9.73 9.73 -9.54
C LEU A 142 -10.48 9.92 -8.22
N ALA A 143 -9.94 9.43 -7.11
CA ALA A 143 -10.59 9.47 -5.80
C ALA A 143 -11.04 10.88 -5.32
N PRO A 144 -10.28 11.97 -5.52
CA PRO A 144 -10.74 13.31 -5.15
C PRO A 144 -11.97 13.79 -5.95
N TYR A 145 -12.12 13.32 -7.20
CA TYR A 145 -13.25 13.68 -8.06
C TYR A 145 -14.52 12.92 -7.66
N SER A 146 -14.40 11.62 -7.33
CA SER A 146 -15.55 10.82 -6.88
C SER A 146 -16.15 11.33 -5.58
N GLN A 147 -15.31 11.74 -4.62
CA GLN A 147 -15.78 12.31 -3.34
C GLN A 147 -16.53 13.64 -3.50
N LYS A 148 -16.15 14.48 -4.47
CA LYS A 148 -16.87 15.73 -4.77
C LYS A 148 -18.27 15.48 -5.34
N LEU A 149 -18.45 14.41 -6.11
CA LEU A 149 -19.76 14.03 -6.67
C LEU A 149 -20.71 13.53 -5.57
N ILE A 150 -20.19 12.78 -4.60
CA ILE A 150 -20.97 12.24 -3.47
C ILE A 150 -21.44 13.36 -2.53
N LYS A 151 -20.60 14.39 -2.28
CA LYS A 151 -20.96 15.54 -1.43
C LYS A 151 -21.93 16.54 -2.05
N LYS A 152 -22.20 16.44 -3.37
CA LYS A 152 -23.16 17.31 -4.07
C LYS A 152 -24.59 16.79 -4.06
N LYS A 153 -24.82 15.59 -3.53
CA LYS A 153 -26.14 15.04 -3.21
C LYS A 153 -26.39 15.17 -1.72
#